data_AF-A0A844E7Q5-F1
#
_entry.id   AF-A0A844E7Q5-F1
#
_cell.length_a   1.000
_cell.length_b   1.000
_cell.length_c   1.000
_cell.angle_alpha   90.00
_cell.angle_beta   90.00
_cell.angle_gamma   90.00
#
_symmetry.space_group_name_H-M   'P 1'
#
loop_
_entity.id
_entity.type
_entity.pdbx_description
1 polymer ?
#
loop_
_entity_poly.entity_id
_entity_poly.type
_entity_poly.pdbx_seq_one_letter_code
_entity_poly.pdbx_strand_id
1 'polypeptide(L)' 'MTEEATAAFNKATEGFVPVALLSTQTVAGTNYRILCEATTVYPGAEMHYAVVNVYESLEGNANIISVTDGYVS' A
#
# COMPACT_ATOMS: atom_id res chain seq x y z
N MET A 1 -6.72 0.65 10.07
CA MET A 1 -6.84 1.50 8.87
C MET A 1 -8.26 2.05 8.79
N THR A 2 -8.47 3.17 8.10
CA THR A 2 -9.84 3.63 7.79
C THR A 2 -10.42 2.78 6.65
N GLU A 3 -11.75 2.75 6.53
CA GLU A 3 -12.43 1.97 5.49
C GLU A 3 -12.05 2.44 4.08
N GLU A 4 -11.88 3.76 3.89
CA GLU A 4 -11.48 4.36 2.63
C GLU A 4 -10.06 3.96 2.23
N ALA A 5 -9.11 4.04 3.17
CA ALA A 5 -7.73 3.64 2.93
C ALA A 5 -7.63 2.14 2.60
N THR A 6 -8.42 1.30 3.27
CA THR A 6 -8.49 -0.15 2.98
C THR A 6 -9.10 -0.40 1.60
N ALA A 7 -10.17 0.29 1.22
CA ALA A 7 -10.81 0.14 -0.08
C ALA A 7 -9.89 0.57 -1.23
N ALA A 8 -9.22 1.73 -1.09
CA ALA A 8 -8.25 2.21 -2.06
C ALA A 8 -7.05 1.25 -2.19
N PHE A 9 -6.55 0.74 -1.07
CA PHE A 9 -5.44 -0.22 -1.06
C PHE A 9 -5.78 -1.53 -1.76
N ASN A 10 -6.94 -2.13 -1.44
CA ASN A 10 -7.38 -3.39 -2.06
C ASN A 10 -7.64 -3.26 -3.57
N LYS A 11 -8.05 -2.07 -4.04
CA LYS A 11 -8.19 -1.79 -5.47
C LYS A 11 -6.84 -1.65 -6.17
N ALA A 12 -5.85 -1.08 -5.49
CA ALA A 12 -4.57 -0.73 -6.09
C ALA A 12 -3.52 -1.85 -6.03
N THR A 13 -3.67 -2.83 -5.13
CA THR A 13 -2.61 -3.78 -4.79
C THR A 13 -3.09 -5.23 -4.88
N GLU A 14 -2.18 -6.11 -5.30
CA GLU A 14 -2.30 -7.57 -5.18
C GLU A 14 -1.00 -8.09 -4.53
N GLY A 15 -1.10 -9.05 -3.61
CA GLY A 15 0.08 -9.66 -2.96
C GLY A 15 0.73 -8.86 -1.83
N PHE A 16 0.10 -7.77 -1.37
CA PHE A 16 0.48 -7.04 -0.16
C PHE A 16 -0.57 -7.23 0.93
N VAL A 17 -0.13 -7.39 2.17
CA VAL A 17 -1.00 -7.44 3.35
C VAL A 17 -0.83 -6.12 4.14
N PRO A 18 -1.88 -5.30 4.28
CA PRO A 18 -1.74 -4.02 4.95
C PRO A 18 -1.63 -4.19 6.47
N VAL A 19 -0.63 -3.54 7.07
CA VAL A 19 -0.34 -3.60 8.51
C VAL A 19 -0.81 -2.33 9.22
N ALA A 20 -0.47 -1.15 8.68
CA ALA A 20 -0.78 0.13 9.31
C ALA A 20 -0.86 1.29 8.30
N LEU A 21 -1.78 2.22 8.54
CA LEU A 21 -1.79 3.52 7.85
C LEU A 21 -0.77 4.45 8.51
N LEU A 22 0.24 4.86 7.76
CA LEU A 22 1.30 5.74 8.23
C LEU A 22 0.95 7.22 8.07
N SER A 23 0.32 7.59 6.96
CA SER A 23 -0.16 8.95 6.73
C SER A 23 -1.25 9.03 5.66
N THR A 24 -1.99 10.14 5.68
CA THR A 24 -2.97 10.51 4.66
C THR A 24 -2.71 11.94 4.22
N GLN A 25 -2.88 12.22 2.94
CA GLN A 25 -2.72 13.57 2.38
C GLN A 25 -3.82 13.83 1.35
N THR A 26 -4.65 14.83 1.60
CA THR A 26 -5.67 15.29 0.64
C THR A 26 -5.03 16.16 -0.44
N VAL A 27 -5.37 15.87 -1.69
CA VAL A 27 -4.97 16.57 -2.92
C VAL A 27 -6.20 16.69 -3.84
N ALA A 28 -6.05 16.63 -5.17
CA ALA A 28 -7.17 16.38 -6.09
C ALA A 28 -7.64 14.90 -6.04
N GLY A 29 -7.82 14.38 -4.83
CA GLY A 29 -7.89 12.97 -4.48
C GLY A 29 -7.26 12.77 -3.09
N THR A 30 -6.80 11.56 -2.79
CA THR A 30 -6.17 11.24 -1.51
C THR A 30 -4.97 10.33 -1.72
N ASN A 31 -3.82 10.71 -1.16
CA ASN A 31 -2.66 9.82 -1.03
C ASN A 31 -2.72 9.11 0.33
N TYR A 32 -2.54 7.80 0.33
CA TYR A 32 -2.36 6.97 1.52
C TYR A 32 -0.95 6.39 1.52
N ARG A 33 -0.27 6.46 2.65
CA ARG A 33 1.01 5.79 2.88
C ARG A 33 0.81 4.66 3.86
N ILE A 34 1.03 3.42 3.43
CA ILE A 34 0.62 2.22 4.16
C ILE A 34 1.83 1.30 4.34
N LEU A 35 2.08 0.87 5.57
CA LEU A 35 3.02 -0.21 5.86
C LEU A 35 2.35 -1.53 5.52
N CYS A 36 3.04 -2.37 4.75
CA CYS A 36 2.55 -3.67 4.29
C CYS A 36 3.57 -4.76 4.56
N GLU A 37 3.10 -5.96 4.84
CA GLU A 37 3.88 -7.17 4.63
C GLU A 37 3.81 -7.54 3.14
N ALA A 38 4.96 -7.77 2.54
CA ALA A 38 5.10 -8.21 1.17
C ALA A 38 5.64 -9.65 1.15
N THR A 39 4.96 -10.53 0.45
CA THR A 39 5.41 -11.91 0.22
C THR A 39 5.98 -12.03 -1.18
N THR A 40 7.26 -12.35 -1.30
CA THR A 40 7.88 -12.74 -2.57
C THR A 40 7.40 -14.14 -2.95
N VAL A 41 7.01 -14.32 -4.21
CA VAL A 41 6.46 -15.59 -4.73
C VAL A 41 7.56 -16.57 -5.13
N TYR A 42 8.35 -17.07 -4.17
CA TYR A 42 9.23 -18.23 -4.37
C TYR A 42 9.30 -19.11 -3.11
N PRO A 43 9.50 -20.45 -3.23
CA PRO A 43 9.60 -21.32 -2.07
C PRO A 43 10.74 -20.91 -1.13
N GLY A 44 10.41 -20.64 0.14
CA GLY A 44 11.38 -20.20 1.15
C GLY A 44 11.62 -18.69 1.21
N ALA A 45 10.83 -17.87 0.50
CA ALA A 45 10.90 -16.43 0.58
C ALA A 45 10.60 -15.91 2.00
N GLU A 46 11.48 -15.03 2.51
CA GLU A 46 11.23 -14.32 3.76
C GLU A 46 10.22 -13.19 3.56
N MET A 47 9.30 -13.05 4.52
CA MET A 47 8.42 -11.90 4.58
C MET A 47 9.24 -10.63 4.86
N HIS A 48 9.00 -9.58 4.10
CA HIS A 48 9.62 -8.27 4.30
C HIS A 48 8.56 -7.17 4.35
N TYR A 49 8.93 -6.05 4.97
CA TYR A 49 8.05 -4.90 5.08
C TYR A 49 8.30 -3.92 3.94
N ALA A 50 7.23 -3.48 3.32
CA ALA A 50 7.24 -2.44 2.31
C ALA A 50 6.32 -1.29 2.71
N VAL A 51 6.69 -0.07 2.37
CA VAL A 51 5.81 1.09 2.44
C VAL A 51 5.23 1.33 1.06
N VAL A 52 3.93 1.15 0.93
CA VAL A 52 3.18 1.36 -0.31
C VAL A 52 2.48 2.70 -0.24
N ASN A 53 2.69 3.55 -1.24
CA ASN A 53 1.94 4.78 -1.42
C ASN A 53 0.86 4.53 -2.48
N VAL A 54 -0.39 4.76 -2.12
CA VAL A 54 -1.57 4.59 -2.97
C VAL A 54 -2.21 5.96 -3.17
N TYR A 55 -2.55 6.28 -4.42
CA TYR A 55 -3.35 7.45 -4.76
C TYR A 55 -4.76 7.02 -5.14
N GLU A 56 -5.76 7.60 -4.48
CA GLU A 56 -7.18 7.50 -4.81
C GLU A 56 -7.65 8.82 -5.45
N SER A 57 -8.20 8.73 -6.66
CA SER A 57 -8.84 9.85 -7.34
C SER A 57 -10.19 10.22 -6.73
N LEU A 58 -10.70 11.42 -7.02
CA LEU A 58 -12.05 11.86 -6.61
C LEU A 58 -13.18 10.95 -7.14
N GLU A 59 -12.92 10.16 -8.18
CA GLU A 59 -13.86 9.19 -8.77
C GLU A 59 -13.79 7.81 -8.10
N GLY A 60 -12.89 7.62 -7.12
CA GLY A 60 -12.72 6.36 -6.39
C GLY A 60 -11.86 5.31 -7.11
N ASN A 61 -11.18 5.66 -8.20
CA ASN A 61 -10.11 4.84 -8.79
C ASN A 61 -8.85 4.95 -7.94
N ALA A 62 -8.13 3.85 -7.71
CA ALA A 62 -6.93 3.82 -6.89
C ALA A 62 -5.75 3.13 -7.59
N ASN A 63 -4.54 3.67 -7.44
CA ASN A 63 -3.32 3.13 -8.05
C ASN A 63 -2.12 3.24 -7.10
N ILE A 64 -1.17 2.30 -7.19
CA ILE A 64 0.13 2.44 -6.53
C ILE A 64 0.91 3.55 -7.23
N ILE A 65 1.40 4.51 -6.45
CA ILE A 65 2.28 5.58 -6.96
C ILE A 65 3.75 5.35 -6.61
N SER A 66 4.03 4.61 -5.54
CA SER A 66 5.37 4.12 -5.23
C SER A 66 5.37 3.01 -4.19
N VAL A 67 6.36 2.14 -4.27
CA VAL A 67 6.68 1.16 -3.22
C VAL A 67 8.10 1.42 -2.77
N THR A 68 8.29 1.58 -1.46
CA THR A 68 9.61 1.61 -0.84
C THR A 68 9.77 0.32 -0.05
N ASP A 69 10.52 -0.61 -0.61
CA ASP A 69 10.87 -1.85 0.07
C ASP A 69 12.00 -1.59 1.06
N GLY A 70 11.77 -1.93 2.32
CA GLY A 70 12.80 -1.96 3.34
C GLY A 70 13.55 -3.28 3.28
N TYR A 71 14.09 -3.66 2.13
CA TYR A 71 14.93 -4.85 2.02
C TYR A 71 16.23 -4.57 2.77
N VAL A 72 16.30 -4.98 4.04
CA VAL A 72 17.54 -4.99 4.80
C VAL A 72 18.25 -6.29 4.44
N SER A 73 19.09 -6.24 3.40
CA SER A 73 20.07 -7.30 3.11
C SER A 73 21.24 -7.25 4.07
#